data_AF-A0A938N1W5-F1
#
_entry.id   AF-A0A938N1W5-F1
#
_cell.length_a   1.000
_cell.length_b   1.000
_cell.length_c   1.000
_cell.angle_alpha   90.00
_cell.angle_beta   90.00
_cell.angle_gamma   90.00
#
_symmetry.space_group_name_H-M   'P 1'
#
loop_
_entity.id
_entity.type
_entity.pdbx_description
1 polymer ?
#
loop_
_entity_poly.entity_id
_entity_poly.type
_entity_poly.pdbx_seq_one_letter_code
_entity_poly.pdbx_strand_id
1 'polypeptide(L)'
;MDDTTKLPQDRLWQPTTAKWLLAVFGATLAYAILRYHIASGVSWSHFPLFIMNKAVSLAATVLVACSYLVGRVLRWHDDDPRKKLVVVKFCGLVGFSFAALHAI
;
A
#
# COMPACT_ATOMS: atom_id res chain seq x y z
N MET A 1 31.62 -22.22 -4.58
CA MET A 1 30.23 -22.04 -5.07
C MET A 1 29.65 -20.85 -4.34
N ASP A 2 29.45 -19.75 -5.05
CA ASP A 2 28.66 -18.62 -4.53
C ASP A 2 27.19 -19.07 -4.51
N ASP A 3 26.55 -19.00 -3.35
CA ASP A 3 25.17 -19.47 -3.11
C ASP A 3 24.18 -18.42 -3.64
N THR A 4 24.18 -18.23 -4.96
CA THR A 4 23.26 -17.33 -5.68
C THR A 4 21.79 -17.74 -5.57
N THR A 5 21.50 -18.86 -4.91
CA THR A 5 20.17 -19.41 -4.63
C THR A 5 19.53 -18.86 -3.36
N LYS A 6 20.32 -18.28 -2.43
CA LYS A 6 19.76 -17.62 -1.25
C LYS A 6 19.30 -16.23 -1.60
N LEU A 7 18.01 -16.13 -1.90
CA LEU A 7 17.34 -14.85 -2.02
C LEU A 7 17.34 -14.15 -0.63
N PRO A 8 17.68 -12.86 -0.54
CA PRO A 8 17.78 -12.15 0.74
C PRO A 8 16.46 -12.27 1.52
N GLN A 9 16.53 -12.61 2.82
CA GLN A 9 15.36 -12.85 3.68
C GLN A 9 14.49 -11.59 3.85
N ASP A 10 15.11 -10.43 3.77
CA ASP A 10 14.58 -9.07 3.87
C ASP A 10 14.04 -8.54 2.52
N ARG A 11 13.70 -9.43 1.58
CA ARG A 11 13.22 -9.07 0.23
C ARG A 11 12.01 -8.15 0.23
N LEU A 12 11.07 -8.31 1.16
CA LEU A 12 9.80 -7.56 1.19
C LEU A 12 9.90 -6.26 2.01
N TRP A 13 10.80 -6.20 3.00
CA TRP A 13 11.02 -5.05 3.88
C TRP A 13 12.20 -4.23 3.37
N GLN A 14 12.01 -3.63 2.20
CA GLN A 14 12.95 -2.69 1.63
C GLN A 14 12.52 -1.25 1.97
N PRO A 15 13.45 -0.30 2.06
CA PRO A 15 13.09 1.11 2.26
C PRO A 15 12.16 1.64 1.16
N THR A 16 12.21 1.04 -0.03
CA THR A 16 11.30 1.34 -1.15
C THR A 16 9.86 0.90 -0.87
N THR A 17 9.65 -0.32 -0.37
CA THR A 17 8.30 -0.84 -0.07
C THR A 17 7.67 -0.11 1.12
N ALA A 18 8.46 0.22 2.13
CA ALA A 18 8.01 1.03 3.27
C ALA A 18 7.58 2.44 2.84
N LYS A 19 8.36 3.11 1.97
CA LYS A 19 7.97 4.40 1.38
C LYS A 19 6.66 4.31 0.60
N TRP A 20 6.48 3.26 -0.19
CA TRP A 20 5.25 3.01 -0.94
C TRP A 20 4.03 2.82 -0.04
N LEU A 21 4.17 2.00 0.99
CA LEU A 21 3.11 1.77 1.97
C LEU A 21 2.74 3.08 2.67
N LEU A 22 3.73 3.82 3.17
CA LEU A 22 3.49 5.07 3.88
C LEU A 22 2.87 6.14 2.98
N ALA A 23 3.32 6.24 1.72
CA ALA A 23 2.75 7.16 0.76
C ALA A 23 1.27 6.84 0.46
N VAL A 24 0.95 5.58 0.15
CA VAL A 24 -0.42 5.19 -0.20
C VAL A 24 -1.33 5.26 1.02
N PHE A 25 -0.96 4.60 2.11
CA PHE A 25 -1.79 4.57 3.32
C PHE A 25 -1.91 5.95 3.96
N GLY A 26 -0.84 6.73 4.00
CA GLY A 26 -0.87 8.11 4.49
C GLY A 26 -1.79 8.99 3.65
N ALA A 27 -1.73 8.88 2.31
CA ALA A 27 -2.61 9.65 1.42
C ALA A 27 -4.08 9.24 1.57
N THR A 28 -4.39 7.95 1.66
CA THR A 28 -5.79 7.49 1.82
C THR A 28 -6.35 7.82 3.19
N LEU A 29 -5.53 7.74 4.25
CA LEU A 29 -5.91 8.16 5.60
C LEU A 29 -6.14 9.66 5.65
N ALA A 30 -5.22 10.48 5.12
CA ALA A 30 -5.38 11.92 5.07
C ALA A 30 -6.66 12.33 4.30
N TYR A 31 -6.92 11.68 3.16
CA TYR A 31 -8.15 11.89 2.40
C TYR A 31 -9.40 11.50 3.21
N ALA A 32 -9.40 10.36 3.89
CA ALA A 32 -10.52 9.92 4.71
C ALA A 32 -10.77 10.91 5.86
N ILE A 33 -9.73 11.35 6.55
CA ILE A 33 -9.84 12.36 7.62
C ILE A 33 -10.43 13.65 7.06
N LEU A 34 -9.87 14.21 5.98
CA LEU A 34 -10.34 15.46 5.38
C LEU A 34 -11.81 15.35 4.96
N ARG A 35 -12.20 14.24 4.33
CA ARG A 35 -13.58 14.04 3.86
C ARG A 35 -14.57 13.85 5.00
N TYR A 36 -14.27 12.99 5.98
CA TYR A 36 -15.26 12.60 6.98
C TYR A 36 -15.25 13.53 8.19
N HIS A 37 -14.09 14.06 8.62
CA HIS A 37 -14.05 15.03 9.71
C HIS A 37 -14.31 16.45 9.26
N ILE A 38 -13.63 16.92 8.22
CA ILE A 38 -13.68 18.34 7.86
C ILE A 38 -14.90 18.63 6.98
N ALA A 39 -15.15 17.84 5.94
CA ALA A 39 -16.27 18.10 5.04
C ALA A 39 -17.62 17.58 5.54
N SER A 40 -17.65 16.47 6.28
CA SER A 40 -18.88 15.82 6.74
C SER A 40 -19.21 16.01 8.22
N GLY A 41 -18.32 16.63 9.00
CA GLY A 41 -18.56 16.96 10.42
C GLY A 41 -18.72 15.76 11.35
N VAL A 42 -18.22 14.57 10.98
CA VAL A 42 -18.35 13.36 11.80
C VAL A 42 -17.57 13.52 13.10
N SER A 43 -18.16 13.10 14.22
CA SER A 43 -17.48 13.11 15.53
C SER A 43 -16.23 12.23 15.53
N TRP A 44 -15.18 12.71 16.19
CA TRP A 44 -13.92 11.98 16.42
C TRP A 44 -14.10 10.66 17.18
N SER A 45 -15.24 10.47 17.86
CA SER A 45 -15.59 9.18 18.46
C SER A 45 -15.73 8.03 17.45
N HIS A 46 -16.06 8.32 16.18
CA HIS A 46 -16.13 7.32 15.13
C HIS A 46 -14.81 7.07 14.41
N PHE A 47 -13.75 7.81 14.76
CA PHE A 47 -12.44 7.73 14.12
C PHE A 47 -11.84 6.31 14.13
N PRO A 48 -11.79 5.57 15.26
CA PRO A 48 -10.94 4.38 15.36
C PRO A 48 -11.36 3.25 14.43
N LEU A 49 -12.67 3.05 14.24
CA LEU A 49 -13.20 1.97 13.41
C LEU A 49 -13.72 2.48 12.07
N PHE A 50 -14.56 3.52 12.04
CA PHE A 50 -15.25 3.91 10.81
C PHE A 50 -14.31 4.54 9.77
N ILE A 51 -13.45 5.45 10.21
CA ILE A 51 -12.53 6.16 9.31
C ILE A 51 -11.36 5.27 8.94
N MET A 52 -10.84 4.51 9.90
CA MET A 52 -9.80 3.52 9.63
C MET A 52 -10.27 2.51 8.59
N ASN A 53 -11.48 1.97 8.70
CA ASN A 53 -12.02 1.01 7.74
C ASN A 53 -12.12 1.59 6.31
N LYS A 54 -12.46 2.87 6.20
CA LYS A 54 -12.50 3.57 4.91
C LYS A 54 -11.11 3.86 4.34
N ALA A 55 -10.16 4.22 5.19
CA ALA A 55 -8.77 4.43 4.79
C ALA A 55 -8.13 3.11 4.33
N VAL A 56 -8.37 2.01 5.06
CA VAL A 56 -7.86 0.67 4.77
C VAL A 56 -8.44 0.11 3.47
N SER A 57 -9.75 0.20 3.25
CA SER A 57 -10.38 -0.25 1.98
C SER A 57 -9.89 0.53 0.77
N LEU A 58 -9.74 1.86 0.89
CA LEU A 58 -9.19 2.67 -0.19
C LEU A 58 -7.71 2.35 -0.42
N ALA A 59 -6.91 2.18 0.63
CA ALA A 59 -5.51 1.76 0.52
C ALA A 59 -5.38 0.39 -0.13
N ALA A 60 -6.24 -0.58 0.23
CA ALA A 60 -6.28 -1.90 -0.39
C ALA A 60 -6.48 -1.80 -1.90
N THR A 61 -7.49 -1.04 -2.32
CA THR A 61 -7.82 -0.83 -3.73
C THR A 61 -6.65 -0.21 -4.50
N VAL A 62 -6.04 0.85 -3.94
CA VAL A 62 -4.91 1.55 -4.55
C VAL A 62 -3.68 0.65 -4.64
N LEU A 63 -3.34 -0.09 -3.58
CA LEU A 63 -2.19 -0.99 -3.56
C LEU A 63 -2.36 -2.14 -4.57
N VAL A 64 -3.54 -2.74 -4.65
CA VAL A 64 -3.84 -3.77 -5.66
C VAL A 64 -3.72 -3.17 -7.05
N ALA A 65 -4.30 -1.99 -7.31
CA ALA A 65 -4.16 -1.32 -8.61
C ALA A 65 -2.68 -1.02 -8.96
N CYS A 66 -1.89 -0.54 -8.00
CA CYS A 66 -0.45 -0.32 -8.17
C CYS A 66 0.29 -1.60 -8.57
N SER A 67 -0.10 -2.77 -8.04
CA SER A 67 0.53 -4.04 -8.42
C SER A 67 0.42 -4.35 -9.92
N TYR A 68 -0.67 -3.93 -10.57
CA TYR A 68 -0.85 -4.09 -12.02
C TYR A 68 -0.29 -2.91 -12.84
N LEU A 69 -0.31 -1.70 -12.27
CA LEU A 69 -0.01 -0.46 -13.01
C LEU A 69 1.45 -0.01 -12.90
N VAL A 70 2.21 -0.46 -11.90
CA VAL A 70 3.67 -0.23 -11.78
C VAL A 70 4.41 -0.73 -13.02
N GLY A 71 3.89 -1.78 -13.66
CA GLY A 71 4.36 -2.33 -14.93
C GLY A 71 4.29 -1.36 -16.11
N ARG A 72 3.15 -0.68 -16.23
CA ARG A 72 2.60 -0.18 -17.50
C ARG A 72 2.44 1.34 -17.54
N VAL A 73 2.08 1.95 -16.41
CA VAL A 73 1.65 3.36 -16.33
C VAL A 73 2.65 4.19 -15.54
N LEU A 74 3.17 3.63 -14.44
CA LEU A 74 4.31 4.22 -13.78
C LEU A 74 5.52 3.99 -14.67
N ARG A 75 5.98 5.03 -15.38
CA ARG A 75 7.26 5.08 -16.11
C ARG A 75 8.42 5.03 -15.10
N TRP A 76 8.46 3.96 -14.32
CA TRP A 76 9.43 3.73 -13.28
C TRP A 76 10.74 3.33 -13.96
N HIS A 77 11.57 4.34 -14.19
CA HIS A 77 12.91 4.23 -14.76
C HIS A 77 13.93 3.83 -13.67
N ASP A 78 13.59 2.91 -12.76
CA ASP A 78 14.66 2.14 -12.12
C ASP A 78 15.09 1.10 -13.15
N ASP A 79 16.36 1.12 -13.51
CA ASP A 79 16.98 0.15 -14.43
C ASP A 79 16.97 -1.28 -13.88
N ASP A 80 16.55 -1.50 -12.62
CA ASP A 80 16.54 -2.81 -11.97
C ASP A 80 15.14 -3.49 -11.99
N PRO A 81 14.93 -4.48 -12.88
CA PRO A 81 13.67 -5.22 -12.95
C PRO A 81 13.35 -6.01 -11.67
N ARG A 82 14.35 -6.31 -10.82
CA ARG A 82 14.14 -7.03 -9.56
C ARG A 82 13.41 -6.16 -8.54
N LYS A 83 13.79 -4.89 -8.39
CA LYS A 83 13.12 -3.95 -7.48
C LYS A 83 11.66 -3.74 -7.89
N LYS A 84 11.41 -3.61 -9.19
CA LYS A 84 10.05 -3.51 -9.74
C LYS A 84 9.19 -4.72 -9.36
N LEU A 85 9.73 -5.93 -9.51
CA LEU A 85 9.02 -7.15 -9.15
C LEU A 85 8.74 -7.24 -7.63
N VAL A 86 9.68 -6.78 -6.79
CA VAL A 86 9.49 -6.73 -5.34
C VAL A 86 8.35 -5.78 -4.97
N VAL A 87 8.32 -4.57 -5.54
CA VAL A 87 7.26 -3.59 -5.29
C VAL A 87 5.90 -4.13 -5.75
N VAL A 88 5.83 -4.74 -6.94
CA VAL A 88 4.59 -5.35 -7.45
C VAL A 88 4.06 -6.43 -6.50
N LYS A 89 4.92 -7.36 -6.06
CA LYS A 89 4.54 -8.42 -5.11
C LYS A 89 4.10 -7.87 -3.77
N PHE A 90 4.84 -6.87 -3.26
CA PHE A 90 4.51 -6.20 -2.01
C PHE A 90 3.15 -5.50 -2.09
N CYS A 91 2.91 -4.68 -3.12
CA CYS A 91 1.65 -3.97 -3.33
C CYS A 91 0.47 -4.94 -3.44
N GLY A 92 0.62 -6.04 -4.19
CA GLY A 92 -0.42 -7.05 -4.32
C GLY A 92 -0.73 -7.75 -2.99
N LEU A 93 0.30 -8.21 -2.28
CA LEU A 93 0.13 -8.94 -1.02
C LEU A 93 -0.44 -8.04 0.08
N VAL A 94 0.13 -6.84 0.30
CA VAL A 94 -0.34 -5.91 1.33
C VAL A 94 -1.73 -5.36 0.99
N GLY A 95 -1.99 -5.07 -0.29
CA GLY A 95 -3.30 -4.64 -0.75
C GLY A 95 -4.39 -5.69 -0.47
N PHE A 96 -4.11 -6.97 -0.76
CA PHE A 96 -5.03 -8.05 -0.43
C PHE A 96 -5.22 -8.21 1.08
N SER A 97 -4.14 -8.14 1.88
CA SER A 97 -4.24 -8.18 3.34
C SER A 97 -5.11 -7.04 3.89
N PHE A 98 -5.00 -5.82 3.37
CA PHE A 98 -5.85 -4.71 3.75
C PHE A 98 -7.32 -4.92 3.34
N ALA A 99 -7.56 -5.53 2.18
CA ALA A 99 -8.92 -5.90 1.78
C ALA A 99 -9.54 -6.93 2.74
N ALA A 100 -8.74 -7.91 3.20
CA ALA A 100 -9.18 -8.88 4.20
C ALA A 100 -9.46 -8.21 5.56
N LEU A 101 -8.58 -7.30 6.01
CA LEU A 101 -8.80 -6.53 7.24
C LEU A 101 -10.04 -5.64 7.17
N HIS A 102 -10.35 -5.09 6.00
CA HIS A 102 -11.56 -4.30 5.77
C HIS A 102 -12.86 -5.12 5.84
N ALA A 103 -12.77 -6.40 5.44
CA ALA A 103 -13.93 -7.29 5.37
C ALA A 103 -14.39 -7.82 6.73
N ILE A 104 -13.55 -7.66 7.77
CA ILE A 104 -13.82 -8.05 9.16
C ILE A 104 -14.34 -6.83 9.92
#